data_AF-A0A831XKB2-F1
#
_entry.id   AF-A0A831XKB2-F1
#
_cell.length_a   1.000
_cell.length_b   1.000
_cell.length_c   1.000
_cell.angle_alpha   90.00
_cell.angle_beta   90.00
_cell.angle_gamma   90.00
#
_symmetry.space_group_name_H-M   'P 1'
#
loop_
_entity.id
_entity.type
_entity.pdbx_description
1 polymer ?
#
loop_
_entity_poly.entity_id
_entity_poly.type
_entity_poly.pdbx_seq_one_letter_code
_entity_poly.pdbx_strand_id
1 'polypeptide(L)' 'HGGEVDGHDDHRVVMALAIGATRMPEPVHIRGFEAAGITYPGFFEELTRLGGEARITG' A
#
# COMPACT_ATOMS: atom_id res chain seq x y z
N HIS A 1 8.28 13.37 -2.82
CA HIS A 1 7.90 13.72 -1.44
C HIS A 1 6.88 12.70 -0.97
N GLY A 2 6.86 12.38 0.32
CA GLY A 2 5.89 11.45 0.91
C GLY A 2 4.53 12.13 1.11
N GLY A 3 3.60 11.46 1.80
CA GLY A 3 2.30 12.07 2.12
C GLY A 3 1.24 11.10 2.60
N GLU A 4 0.08 11.63 2.96
CA GLU A 4 -1.12 10.85 3.24
C GLU A 4 -2.00 10.79 1.99
N VAL A 5 -2.49 9.60 1.67
CA VAL A 5 -3.40 9.33 0.55
C VAL A 5 -4.50 8.38 1.00
N ASP A 6 -5.64 8.44 0.33
CA ASP A 6 -6.78 7.57 0.60
C ASP A 6 -7.03 6.66 -0.60
N GLY A 7 -7.16 5.35 -0.34
CA GLY A 7 -7.51 4.35 -1.33
C GLY A 7 -8.97 4.41 -1.79
N HIS A 8 -9.82 5.13 -1.05
CA HIS A 8 -11.26 5.27 -1.32
C HIS A 8 -11.96 3.90 -1.53
N ASP A 9 -11.58 2.92 -0.70
CA ASP A 9 -12.06 1.54 -0.73
C ASP A 9 -11.84 0.78 -2.07
N ASP A 10 -10.98 1.31 -2.96
CA ASP A 10 -10.63 0.66 -4.22
C ASP A 10 -9.31 -0.11 -4.09
N HIS A 11 -9.41 -1.43 -4.14
CA HIS A 11 -8.27 -2.35 -4.09
C HIS A 11 -7.17 -2.01 -5.11
N ARG A 12 -7.54 -1.58 -6.32
CA ARG A 12 -6.58 -1.23 -7.37
C ARG A 12 -5.85 0.06 -7.05
N VAL A 13 -6.56 1.05 -6.52
CA VAL A 13 -5.96 2.33 -6.09
C VAL A 13 -4.97 2.07 -4.96
N VAL A 14 -5.36 1.32 -3.93
CA VAL A 14 -4.47 0.95 -2.82
C VAL A 14 -3.21 0.24 -3.32
N MET A 15 -3.36 -0.79 -4.16
CA MET A 15 -2.21 -1.53 -4.69
C MET A 15 -1.30 -0.66 -5.55
N ALA A 16 -1.86 0.21 -6.39
CA ALA A 16 -1.08 1.14 -7.22
C ALA A 16 -0.31 2.16 -6.37
N LEU A 17 -0.94 2.73 -5.34
CA LEU A 17 -0.31 3.64 -4.39
C LEU A 17 0.83 2.95 -3.63
N ALA A 18 0.62 1.71 -3.18
CA ALA A 18 1.64 0.93 -2.46
C ALA A 18 2.87 0.65 -3.34
N ILE A 19 2.67 0.28 -4.60
CA ILE A 19 3.77 0.10 -5.56
C ILE A 19 4.49 1.43 -5.81
N GLY A 20 3.73 2.53 -6.01
CA GLY A 20 4.30 3.86 -6.21
C GLY A 20 5.14 4.34 -5.03
N ALA A 21 4.70 4.03 -3.79
CA ALA A 21 5.39 4.37 -2.56
C ALA A 21 6.81 3.79 -2.48
N THR A 22 7.06 2.61 -3.09
CA THR A 22 8.41 1.98 -3.11
C THR A 22 9.48 2.83 -3.81
N ARG A 23 9.08 3.83 -4.60
CA ARG A 23 9.99 4.76 -5.29
C ARG A 23 10.12 6.12 -4.61
N MET A 24 9.38 6.35 -3.53
CA MET A 24 9.40 7.63 -2.84
C MET A 24 10.55 7.68 -1.83
N PRO A 25 11.25 8.82 -1.71
CA PRO A 25 12.32 8.99 -0.73
C PRO A 25 11.80 9.12 0.72
N GLU A 26 10.49 9.30 0.88
CA GLU A 26 9.80 9.50 2.15
C GLU A 26 8.57 8.58 2.21
N PRO A 27 8.11 8.18 3.41
CA PRO A 27 6.96 7.29 3.55
C PRO A 27 5.65 7.85 2.96
N VAL A 28 4.82 6.95 2.45
CA VAL A 28 3.43 7.23 2.06
C VAL A 28 2.49 6.49 3.00
N HIS A 29 1.57 7.21 3.64
CA HIS A 29 0.53 6.64 4.48
C HIS A 29 -0.75 6.47 3.66
N ILE A 30 -1.14 5.21 3.41
CA ILE A 30 -2.32 4.86 2.61
C ILE A 30 -3.46 4.48 3.55
N ARG A 31 -4.55 5.24 3.54
CA ARG A 31 -5.80 4.89 4.24
C ARG A 31 -6.63 3.91 3.41
N GLY A 32 -7.42 3.07 4.08
CA GLY A 32 -8.26 2.05 3.42
C GLY A 32 -7.48 0.88 2.83
N PHE A 33 -6.31 0.54 3.41
CA PHE A 33 -5.42 -0.51 2.90
C PHE A 33 -6.09 -1.89 2.85
N GLU A 34 -7.11 -2.11 3.66
CA GLU A 34 -7.91 -3.33 3.77
C GLU A 34 -8.54 -3.73 2.44
N ALA A 35 -8.85 -2.75 1.57
CA ALA A 35 -9.43 -2.99 0.26
C ALA A 35 -8.54 -3.91 -0.61
N ALA A 36 -7.21 -3.82 -0.49
CA ALA A 36 -6.31 -4.72 -1.22
C ALA A 36 -6.57 -6.20 -0.89
N GLY A 37 -6.93 -6.48 0.37
CA GLY A 37 -7.22 -7.83 0.85
C GLY A 37 -8.48 -8.46 0.26
N ILE A 38 -9.38 -7.66 -0.35
CA ILE A 38 -10.61 -8.16 -1.00
C ILE A 38 -10.25 -9.05 -2.20
N THR A 39 -9.28 -8.62 -3.01
CA THR A 39 -8.87 -9.34 -4.23
C THR A 39 -7.54 -10.05 -4.08
N TYR A 40 -6.68 -9.57 -3.18
CA TYR A 40 -5.35 -10.13 -2.96
C TYR A 40 -4.99 -10.11 -1.47
N PRO A 41 -5.48 -11.10 -0.68
CA PRO A 41 -5.28 -11.17 0.77
C PRO A 41 -3.82 -11.15 1.25
N GLY A 42 -2.86 -11.52 0.41
CA GLY A 42 -1.42 -11.58 0.72
C GLY A 42 -0.59 -10.48 0.05
N PHE A 43 -1.22 -9.39 -0.41
CA PHE A 43 -0.56 -8.38 -1.23
C PHE A 43 0.64 -7.72 -0.52
N PHE A 44 0.50 -7.33 0.75
CA PHE A 44 1.56 -6.63 1.48
C PHE A 44 2.69 -7.56 1.91
N GLU A 45 2.38 -8.83 2.20
CA GLU A 45 3.38 -9.87 2.44
C GLU A 45 4.21 -10.12 1.17
N GLU A 46 3.55 -10.21 0.01
CA GLU A 46 4.20 -10.35 -1.28
C GLU A 46 5.07 -9.15 -1.62
N LEU A 47 4.54 -7.94 -1.46
CA LEU A 47 5.27 -6.69 -1.66
C LEU A 47 6.54 -6.65 -0.80
N THR A 48 6.44 -7.08 0.45
CA THR A 48 7.58 -7.17 1.38
C THR A 48 8.59 -8.24 0.94
N ARG A 49 8.11 -9.41 0.50
CA ARG A 49 8.98 -10.48 -0.02
C ARG A 49 9.77 -10.05 -1.25
N LEU A 50 9.21 -9.17 -2.07
CA LEU A 50 9.85 -8.61 -3.26
C LEU A 50 10.81 -7.44 -2.95
N GLY A 51 10.96 -7.07 -1.68
CA GLY A 51 11.88 -6.03 -1.22
C GLY A 51 11.24 -4.65 -1.03
N GLY A 52 9.91 -4.54 -1.13
CA GLY A 52 9.19 -3.37 -0.66
C GLY A 52 9.15 -3.31 0.87
N GLU A 53 8.89 -2.13 1.42
CA GLU A 53 8.65 -1.95 2.86
C GLU A 53 7.19 -1.56 3.07
N ALA A 54 6.47 -2.36 3.85
CA ALA A 54 5.11 -2.07 4.26
C ALA A 54 4.95 -2.28 5.76
N ARG A 55 4.31 -1.32 6.45
CA ARG A 55 3.95 -1.43 7.86
C ARG A 55 2.45 -1.19 7.99
N ILE A 56 1.75 -2.17 8.55
CA ILE A 56 0.33 -2.07 8.85
C ILE A 56 0.16 -1.56 10.29
N THR A 57 -0.64 -0.51 10.46
CA THR A 57 -0.99 0.08 11.76
C THR A 57 -2.52 0.24 11.82
N GLY A 58 -3.13 -0.25 12.89
CA GLY A 58 -4.56 -0.05 13.18
C GLY A 58 -4.85 1.20 13.98
#